data_AF-A0A6A4QVN0-F1
#
_entry.id   AF-A0A6A4QVN0-F1
#
_cell.length_a   1.000
_cell.length_b   1.000
_cell.length_c   1.000
_cell.angle_alpha   90.00
_cell.angle_beta   90.00
_cell.angle_gamma   90.00
#
_symmetry.space_group_name_H-M   'P 1'
#
loop_
_entity.id
_entity.type
_entity.pdbx_description
1 polymer ?
#
loop_
_entity_poly.entity_id
_entity_poly.type
_entity_poly.pdbx_seq_one_letter_code
_entity_poly.pdbx_strand_id
1 'polypeptide(L)'
;MPINRKLAHKYYYYTPIVSALRRLGVKGVEIRKPEQLQNVTSLIIPGGESTTMAKLAEYHNMFPALREFVKMGRPVWGTCAGLIFLADKAIGQKTGGQQLVGGLDCTIHRNFFGSQIQSFEAEVLAPELASKEGGPETFRGVFIRAPAILEVGPEVQVLADYPVSSNSLLSLDSSIEVQKENFEEQSKVIVAVRQGSILGTAFHPELTADTRWHSYFLKMANENGEDASSSLVPIEVDISYNKKQLSDLPVFQ
;
A
#
# COMPACT_ATOMS: atom_id res chain seq x y z
N MET A 1 1.45 4.32 25.86
CA MET A 1 2.80 3.75 26.12
C MET A 1 3.71 4.11 24.97
N PRO A 2 4.90 4.68 25.20
CA PRO A 2 5.81 5.06 24.11
C PRO A 2 6.40 3.81 23.45
N ILE A 3 6.23 3.68 22.13
CA ILE A 3 6.83 2.61 21.33
C ILE A 3 8.36 2.75 21.42
N ASN A 4 9.02 1.71 21.91
CA ASN A 4 10.45 1.70 22.20
C ASN A 4 11.27 1.84 20.91
N ARG A 5 11.83 3.03 20.65
CA ARG A 5 12.60 3.39 19.44
C ARG A 5 13.77 2.45 19.13
N LYS A 6 14.29 1.69 20.10
CA LYS A 6 15.41 0.75 19.89
C LYS A 6 15.04 -0.56 19.18
N LEU A 7 13.76 -0.94 19.15
CA LEU A 7 13.30 -2.12 18.40
C LEU A 7 13.09 -1.84 16.90
N ALA A 8 12.94 -0.57 16.51
CA ALA A 8 12.67 -0.16 15.12
C ALA A 8 13.89 -0.27 14.19
N HIS A 9 15.09 -0.60 14.69
CA HIS A 9 16.33 -0.65 13.88
C HIS A 9 16.73 -2.07 13.44
N LYS A 10 16.02 -3.13 13.88
CA LYS A 10 16.36 -4.52 13.52
C LYS A 10 15.29 -5.28 12.76
N TYR A 11 14.11 -4.68 12.57
CA TYR A 11 13.00 -5.26 11.83
C TYR A 11 12.60 -4.28 10.73
N TYR A 12 13.03 -4.55 9.50
CA TYR A 12 12.37 -3.96 8.35
C TYR A 12 10.89 -4.37 8.43
N TYR A 13 9.98 -3.42 8.30
CA TYR A 13 8.55 -3.51 8.62
C TYR A 13 7.74 -4.51 7.75
N TYR A 14 8.37 -5.51 7.15
CA TYR A 14 7.73 -6.55 6.35
C TYR A 14 7.08 -7.65 7.19
N THR A 15 7.63 -7.98 8.37
CA THR A 15 7.12 -9.09 9.20
C THR A 15 5.65 -8.91 9.61
N PRO A 16 5.19 -7.71 10.02
CA PRO A 16 3.78 -7.48 10.30
C PRO A 16 2.88 -7.67 9.07
N ILE A 17 3.32 -7.26 7.88
CA ILE A 17 2.57 -7.46 6.62
C ILE A 17 2.42 -8.95 6.32
N VAL A 18 3.51 -9.72 6.39
CA VAL A 18 3.46 -11.17 6.17
C VAL A 18 2.54 -11.86 7.20
N SER A 19 2.52 -11.38 8.44
CA SER A 19 1.59 -11.86 9.47
C SER A 19 0.14 -11.53 9.12
N ALA A 20 -0.15 -10.32 8.65
CA ALA A 20 -1.49 -9.92 8.23
C ALA A 20 -1.99 -10.75 7.03
N LEU A 21 -1.15 -10.97 6.02
CA LEU A 21 -1.48 -11.83 4.88
C LEU A 21 -1.75 -13.28 5.31
N ARG A 22 -0.95 -13.81 6.26
CA ARG A 22 -1.16 -15.16 6.81
C ARG A 22 -2.50 -15.29 7.52
N ARG A 23 -2.96 -14.26 8.24
CA ARG A 23 -4.29 -14.26 8.88
C ARG A 23 -5.42 -14.36 7.85
N LEU A 24 -5.18 -13.88 6.63
CA LEU A 24 -6.11 -13.98 5.50
C LEU A 24 -5.88 -15.23 4.63
N GLY A 25 -5.04 -16.17 5.06
CA GLY A 25 -4.75 -17.40 4.32
C GLY A 25 -3.85 -17.22 3.09
N VAL A 26 -3.23 -16.04 2.92
CA VAL A 26 -2.36 -15.75 1.78
C VAL A 26 -0.88 -15.89 2.15
N LYS A 27 -0.11 -16.55 1.27
CA LYS A 27 1.34 -16.69 1.42
C LYS A 27 2.06 -15.45 0.87
N GLY A 28 2.60 -14.62 1.76
CA GLY A 28 3.52 -13.55 1.39
C GLY A 28 4.93 -14.07 1.07
N VAL A 29 5.56 -13.50 0.03
CA VAL A 29 6.96 -13.77 -0.34
C VAL A 29 7.75 -12.47 -0.25
N GLU A 30 8.96 -12.53 0.32
CA GLU A 30 9.83 -11.37 0.42
C GLU A 30 10.58 -11.13 -0.90
N ILE A 31 10.54 -9.89 -1.38
CA ILE A 31 11.22 -9.43 -2.60
C ILE A 31 12.42 -8.58 -2.21
N ARG A 32 13.63 -9.04 -2.56
CA ARG A 32 14.90 -8.35 -2.33
C ARG A 32 15.66 -8.04 -3.61
N LYS A 33 15.34 -8.72 -4.71
CA LYS A 33 15.98 -8.57 -6.02
C LYS A 33 14.94 -8.36 -7.13
N PRO A 34 15.27 -7.60 -8.19
CA PRO A 34 14.36 -7.31 -9.29
C PRO A 34 13.73 -8.55 -9.93
N GLU A 35 14.51 -9.62 -10.11
CA GLU A 35 14.05 -10.83 -10.82
C GLU A 35 12.94 -11.56 -10.06
N GLN A 36 12.85 -11.37 -8.74
CA GLN A 36 11.82 -11.99 -7.92
C GLN A 36 10.42 -11.41 -8.18
N LEU A 37 10.33 -10.19 -8.74
CA LEU A 37 9.05 -9.56 -9.11
C LEU A 37 8.31 -10.34 -10.21
N GLN A 38 9.01 -11.16 -10.99
CA GLN A 38 8.41 -12.01 -12.02
C GLN A 38 7.55 -13.12 -11.41
N ASN A 39 7.82 -13.51 -10.15
CA ASN A 39 7.16 -14.62 -9.46
C ASN A 39 5.94 -14.19 -8.64
N VAL A 40 5.54 -12.92 -8.70
CA VAL A 40 4.41 -12.39 -7.95
C VAL A 40 3.46 -11.61 -8.86
N THR A 41 2.17 -11.75 -8.59
CA THR A 41 1.10 -11.04 -9.31
C THR A 41 0.75 -9.71 -8.66
N SER A 42 1.11 -9.52 -7.40
CA SER A 42 0.79 -8.32 -6.63
C SER A 42 1.93 -7.99 -5.66
N LEU A 43 2.07 -6.71 -5.33
CA LEU A 43 3.18 -6.21 -4.52
C LEU A 43 2.68 -5.29 -3.40
N ILE A 44 3.23 -5.45 -2.19
CA ILE A 44 3.10 -4.46 -1.12
C ILE A 44 4.48 -3.85 -0.87
N ILE A 45 4.59 -2.53 -1.02
CA ILE A 45 5.77 -1.75 -0.66
C ILE A 45 5.56 -1.25 0.78
N PRO A 46 6.29 -1.79 1.77
CA PRO A 46 6.06 -1.50 3.18
C PRO A 46 6.46 -0.08 3.55
N GLY A 47 6.02 0.35 4.72
CA GLY A 47 6.61 1.49 5.40
C GLY A 47 8.05 1.22 5.88
N GLY A 48 8.72 2.27 6.33
CA GLY A 48 10.11 2.18 6.78
C GLY A 48 10.83 3.51 6.73
N GLU A 49 12.15 3.47 6.75
CA GLU A 49 12.97 4.66 6.54
C GLU A 49 13.18 4.87 5.04
N SER A 50 12.38 5.77 4.46
CA SER A 50 12.30 5.97 3.00
C SER A 50 13.65 6.24 2.33
N THR A 51 14.60 6.90 3.00
CA THR A 51 15.91 7.21 2.39
C THR A 51 16.81 5.97 2.33
N THR A 52 16.82 5.13 3.37
CA THR A 52 17.50 3.83 3.37
C THR A 52 16.88 2.90 2.35
N MET A 53 15.54 2.84 2.29
CA MET A 53 14.83 2.04 1.27
C MET A 53 15.21 2.47 -0.14
N ALA A 54 15.30 3.78 -0.39
CA ALA A 54 15.64 4.30 -1.71
C ALA A 54 17.09 4.01 -2.08
N LYS A 55 18.04 4.18 -1.14
CA LYS A 55 19.44 3.80 -1.35
C LYS A 55 19.59 2.31 -1.65
N LEU A 56 18.87 1.46 -0.93
CA LEU A 56 18.89 0.01 -1.15
C LEU A 56 18.26 -0.35 -2.51
N ALA A 57 17.15 0.28 -2.87
CA ALA A 57 16.49 0.09 -4.15
C ALA A 57 17.37 0.55 -5.32
N GLU A 58 18.09 1.66 -5.17
CA GLU A 58 19.04 2.14 -6.18
C GLU A 58 20.24 1.20 -6.31
N TYR A 59 20.84 0.78 -5.18
CA TYR A 59 21.95 -0.17 -5.16
C TYR A 59 21.63 -1.50 -5.85
N HIS A 60 20.39 -1.99 -5.72
CA HIS A 60 19.94 -3.23 -6.35
C HIS A 60 19.26 -3.04 -7.71
N ASN A 61 19.29 -1.83 -8.29
CA ASN A 61 18.60 -1.50 -9.54
C ASN A 61 17.10 -1.90 -9.53
N MET A 62 16.44 -1.71 -8.39
CA MET A 62 15.05 -2.08 -8.15
C MET A 62 14.06 -1.07 -8.76
N PHE A 63 14.42 0.21 -8.86
CA PHE A 63 13.52 1.25 -9.36
C PHE A 63 12.98 0.98 -10.78
N PRO A 64 13.80 0.63 -11.79
CA PRO A 64 13.29 0.28 -13.12
C PRO A 64 12.30 -0.89 -13.08
N ALA A 65 12.59 -1.92 -12.29
CA ALA A 65 11.73 -3.09 -12.18
C ALA A 65 10.40 -2.79 -11.47
N LEU A 66 10.41 -1.95 -10.44
CA LEU A 66 9.18 -1.47 -9.80
C LEU A 66 8.34 -0.62 -10.74
N ARG A 67 8.96 0.29 -11.51
CA ARG A 67 8.27 1.12 -12.52
C ARG A 67 7.60 0.25 -13.56
N GLU A 68 8.30 -0.77 -14.06
CA GLU A 68 7.74 -1.71 -15.02
C GLU A 68 6.59 -2.53 -14.41
N PHE A 69 6.73 -3.00 -13.16
CA PHE A 69 5.67 -3.72 -12.46
C PHE A 69 4.39 -2.88 -12.32
N VAL A 70 4.54 -1.61 -11.94
CA VAL A 70 3.41 -0.65 -11.86
C VAL A 70 2.82 -0.37 -13.24
N LYS A 71 3.66 -0.16 -14.26
CA LYS A 71 3.23 0.12 -15.64
C LYS A 71 2.48 -1.05 -16.29
N MET A 72 2.79 -2.29 -15.91
CA MET A 72 2.04 -3.48 -16.31
C MET A 72 0.61 -3.52 -15.75
N GLY A 73 0.20 -2.55 -14.93
CA GLY A 73 -1.11 -2.51 -14.29
C GLY A 73 -1.27 -3.52 -13.16
N ARG A 74 -0.17 -4.14 -12.70
CA ARG A 74 -0.24 -5.13 -11.61
C ARG A 74 -0.62 -4.44 -10.29
N PRO A 75 -1.42 -5.12 -9.44
CA PRO A 75 -1.79 -4.58 -8.14
C PRO A 75 -0.58 -4.21 -7.27
N VAL A 76 -0.50 -2.95 -6.85
CA VAL A 76 0.56 -2.46 -5.94
C VAL A 76 -0.04 -1.67 -4.78
N TRP A 77 0.41 -1.95 -3.55
CA TRP A 77 0.04 -1.19 -2.37
C TRP A 77 1.25 -0.58 -1.68
N GLY A 78 1.28 0.74 -1.56
CA GLY A 78 2.26 1.46 -0.76
C GLY A 78 1.71 1.83 0.62
N THR A 79 2.35 1.35 1.69
CA THR A 79 2.05 1.82 3.07
C THR A 79 3.12 2.79 3.55
N CYS A 80 2.73 3.94 4.11
CA CYS A 80 3.61 4.98 4.64
C CYS A 80 4.78 5.36 3.68
N ALA A 81 5.99 4.84 3.88
CA ALA A 81 7.12 5.07 2.98
C ALA A 81 6.89 4.49 1.56
N GLY A 82 6.17 3.37 1.44
CA GLY A 82 5.79 2.82 0.15
C GLY A 82 4.80 3.71 -0.60
N LEU A 83 3.90 4.40 0.10
CA LEU A 83 3.03 5.42 -0.50
C LEU A 83 3.88 6.56 -1.09
N ILE A 84 4.93 7.01 -0.40
CA ILE A 84 5.87 8.00 -0.94
C ILE A 84 6.52 7.52 -2.24
N PHE A 85 6.87 6.23 -2.34
CA PHE A 85 7.50 5.70 -3.55
C PHE A 85 6.56 5.72 -4.76
N LEU A 86 5.27 5.46 -4.56
CA LEU A 86 4.30 5.35 -5.65
C LEU A 86 3.78 6.70 -6.16
N ALA A 87 3.92 7.77 -5.38
CA ALA A 87 3.49 9.10 -5.80
C ALA A 87 4.31 9.64 -6.98
N ASP A 88 3.66 10.39 -7.85
CA ASP A 88 4.31 11.11 -8.95
C ASP A 88 5.10 12.34 -8.47
N LYS A 89 4.66 12.96 -7.36
CA LYS A 89 5.32 14.13 -6.77
C LYS A 89 5.49 13.98 -5.26
N ALA A 90 6.64 14.42 -4.74
CA ALA A 90 6.89 14.46 -3.30
C ALA A 90 7.65 15.73 -2.90
N ILE A 91 7.15 16.42 -1.87
CA ILE A 91 7.76 17.62 -1.27
C ILE A 91 8.25 17.34 0.16
N GLY A 92 9.03 18.26 0.73
CA GLY A 92 9.67 18.09 2.05
C GLY A 92 10.89 17.17 2.02
N GLN A 93 11.60 17.09 0.88
CA GLN A 93 12.85 16.34 0.75
C GLN A 93 14.02 17.08 1.42
N LYS A 94 14.95 16.33 2.04
CA LYS A 94 16.30 16.84 2.34
C LYS A 94 17.13 16.90 1.06
N THR A 95 18.17 17.71 1.05
CA THR A 95 19.13 17.87 -0.08
C THR A 95 19.57 16.51 -0.64
N GLY A 96 19.47 16.34 -1.97
CA GLY A 96 19.85 15.11 -2.68
C GLY A 96 18.71 14.39 -3.41
N GLY A 97 17.45 14.75 -3.13
CA GLY A 97 16.28 14.13 -3.76
C GLY A 97 16.12 12.64 -3.41
N GLN A 98 14.95 12.08 -3.66
CA GLN A 98 14.75 10.64 -3.60
C GLN A 98 13.99 10.22 -4.85
N GLN A 99 14.49 9.19 -5.54
CA GLN A 99 13.77 8.63 -6.67
C GLN A 99 12.39 8.12 -6.24
N LEU A 100 11.41 8.37 -7.10
CA LEU A 100 10.05 7.86 -7.01
C LEU A 100 9.88 6.73 -8.04
N VAL A 101 9.01 5.79 -7.73
CA VAL A 101 8.50 4.81 -8.69
C VAL A 101 7.43 5.49 -9.56
N GLY A 102 6.54 6.27 -8.94
CA GLY A 102 5.41 6.89 -9.64
C GLY A 102 4.31 5.89 -9.99
N GLY A 103 3.29 6.39 -10.68
CA GLY A 103 2.09 5.65 -11.09
C GLY A 103 0.83 6.02 -10.30
N LEU A 104 1.00 6.66 -9.13
CA LEU A 104 -0.09 7.29 -8.39
C LEU A 104 -0.03 8.81 -8.58
N ASP A 105 -1.03 9.35 -9.27
CA ASP A 105 -1.17 10.78 -9.59
C ASP A 105 -1.53 11.58 -8.33
N CYS A 106 -0.55 11.78 -7.47
CA CYS A 106 -0.71 12.55 -6.25
C CYS A 106 0.57 13.30 -5.85
N THR A 107 0.38 14.37 -5.10
CA THR A 107 1.44 15.13 -4.46
C THR A 107 1.51 14.78 -2.98
N ILE A 108 2.67 14.29 -2.53
CA ILE A 108 2.88 13.89 -1.14
C ILE A 108 3.77 14.87 -0.39
N HIS A 109 3.38 15.23 0.83
CA HIS A 109 4.26 15.87 1.80
C HIS A 109 4.89 14.83 2.73
N ARG A 110 6.21 14.76 2.76
CA ARG A 110 6.95 13.84 3.64
C ARG A 110 6.91 14.31 5.09
N ASN A 111 6.76 13.38 6.03
CA ASN A 111 6.77 13.68 7.48
C ASN A 111 5.84 14.84 7.88
N PHE A 112 4.66 14.92 7.27
CA PHE A 112 3.74 16.06 7.39
C PHE A 112 3.34 16.37 8.84
N PHE A 113 3.13 15.33 9.66
CA PHE A 113 2.70 15.48 11.06
C PHE A 113 3.84 15.93 12.03
N GLY A 114 5.04 16.21 11.52
CA GLY A 114 6.11 16.89 12.24
C GLY A 114 6.88 16.05 13.27
N SER A 115 7.77 16.72 14.00
CA SER A 115 8.73 16.11 14.96
C SER A 115 8.19 15.98 16.39
N GLN A 116 7.08 16.64 16.72
CA GLN A 116 6.48 16.65 18.07
C GLN A 116 5.37 15.61 18.23
N ILE A 117 4.65 15.26 17.15
CA ILE A 117 3.62 14.22 17.09
C ILE A 117 4.10 13.09 16.15
N GLN A 118 5.26 12.51 16.46
CA GLN A 118 5.93 11.56 15.56
C GLN A 118 5.19 10.25 15.38
N SER A 119 4.29 9.90 16.30
CA SER A 119 3.46 8.73 16.19
C SER A 119 2.15 8.97 16.93
N PHE A 120 1.05 8.72 16.26
CA PHE A 120 -0.29 8.78 16.86
C PHE A 120 -1.18 7.72 16.23
N GLU A 121 -2.34 7.55 16.84
CA GLU A 121 -3.37 6.67 16.32
C GLU A 121 -4.64 7.48 16.15
N ALA A 122 -5.37 7.22 15.09
CA ALA A 122 -6.62 7.90 14.79
C ALA A 122 -7.59 6.95 14.11
N GLU A 123 -8.87 7.19 14.33
CA GLU A 123 -9.93 6.53 13.56
C GLU A 123 -9.98 7.17 12.17
N VAL A 124 -9.81 6.34 11.14
CA VAL A 124 -10.00 6.68 9.74
C VAL A 124 -11.14 5.85 9.17
N LEU A 125 -11.69 6.21 8.01
CA LEU A 125 -12.68 5.36 7.36
C LEU A 125 -12.09 3.98 7.03
N ALA A 126 -12.84 2.93 7.34
CA ALA A 126 -12.55 1.60 6.83
C ALA A 126 -12.96 1.54 5.34
N PRO A 127 -12.26 0.76 4.50
CA PRO A 127 -12.64 0.62 3.11
C PRO A 127 -14.05 -0.01 3.02
N GLU A 128 -14.83 0.30 1.98
CA GLU A 128 -16.25 -0.09 1.82
C GLU A 128 -16.55 -1.57 2.11
N LEU A 129 -15.55 -2.43 1.92
CA LEU A 129 -15.56 -3.85 2.26
C LEU A 129 -15.82 -4.17 3.74
N ALA A 130 -15.63 -3.21 4.65
CA ALA A 130 -16.02 -3.30 6.05
C ALA A 130 -17.51 -3.60 6.24
N SER A 131 -18.37 -3.03 5.39
CA SER A 131 -19.82 -3.31 5.45
C SER A 131 -20.15 -4.79 5.18
N LYS A 132 -19.34 -5.45 4.34
CA LYS A 132 -19.51 -6.85 3.95
C LYS A 132 -18.82 -7.83 4.90
N GLU A 133 -17.71 -7.43 5.52
CA GLU A 133 -16.94 -8.26 6.47
C GLU A 133 -17.37 -8.08 7.93
N GLY A 134 -18.20 -7.08 8.21
CA GLY A 134 -18.58 -6.67 9.55
C GLY A 134 -17.51 -5.79 10.23
N GLY A 135 -17.91 -5.15 11.32
CA GLY A 135 -17.07 -4.23 12.10
C GLY A 135 -17.52 -2.77 12.01
N PRO A 136 -16.88 -1.87 12.77
CA PRO A 136 -17.21 -0.44 12.79
C PRO A 136 -16.90 0.22 11.44
N GLU A 137 -17.56 1.33 11.11
CA GLU A 137 -17.26 2.10 9.88
C GLU A 137 -15.84 2.69 9.86
N THR A 138 -15.19 2.75 11.03
CA THR A 138 -13.84 3.26 11.20
C THR A 138 -12.81 2.16 11.38
N PHE A 139 -11.55 2.49 11.11
CA PHE A 139 -10.36 1.69 11.26
C PHE A 139 -9.34 2.49 12.08
N ARG A 140 -8.72 1.86 13.08
CA ARG A 140 -7.64 2.47 13.87
C ARG A 140 -6.35 2.58 13.04
N GLY A 141 -6.12 3.70 12.39
CA GLY A 141 -4.90 4.02 11.66
C GLY A 141 -3.73 4.30 12.61
N VAL A 142 -2.61 3.59 12.44
CA VAL A 142 -1.36 3.83 13.17
C VAL A 142 -0.44 4.70 12.30
N PHE A 143 -0.24 5.95 12.68
CA PHE A 143 0.57 6.93 11.93
C PHE A 143 1.93 7.04 12.59
N ILE A 144 3.01 6.70 11.87
CA ILE A 144 4.39 6.80 12.37
C ILE A 144 5.21 7.62 11.39
N ARG A 145 5.54 8.87 11.77
CA ARG A 145 6.17 9.87 10.90
C ARG A 145 5.49 9.94 9.53
N ALA A 146 4.16 9.86 9.56
CA ALA A 146 3.38 9.61 8.37
C ALA A 146 3.53 10.74 7.34
N PRO A 147 3.52 10.41 6.05
CA PRO A 147 3.30 11.39 5.00
C PRO A 147 1.85 11.88 5.01
N ALA A 148 1.57 12.91 4.20
CA ALA A 148 0.24 13.35 3.85
C ALA A 148 0.11 13.47 2.34
N ILE A 149 -1.07 13.16 1.80
CA ILE A 149 -1.40 13.43 0.40
C ILE A 149 -2.06 14.81 0.35
N LEU A 150 -1.46 15.73 -0.40
CA LEU A 150 -1.89 17.12 -0.53
C LEU A 150 -2.84 17.34 -1.71
N GLU A 151 -2.52 16.70 -2.83
CA GLU A 151 -3.26 16.82 -4.08
C GLU A 151 -3.38 15.45 -4.72
N VAL A 152 -4.46 15.25 -5.46
CA VAL A 152 -4.72 14.02 -6.22
C VAL A 152 -5.27 14.38 -7.60
N GLY A 153 -4.94 13.56 -8.60
CA GLY A 153 -5.48 13.65 -9.94
C GLY A 153 -6.96 13.26 -10.05
N PRO A 154 -7.60 13.51 -11.20
CA PRO A 154 -9.03 13.26 -11.39
C PRO A 154 -9.42 11.78 -11.33
N GLU A 155 -8.49 10.87 -11.67
CA GLU A 155 -8.71 9.41 -11.67
C GLU A 155 -8.42 8.76 -10.30
N VAL A 156 -8.03 9.55 -9.29
CA VAL A 156 -7.68 9.06 -7.96
C VAL A 156 -8.89 9.12 -7.05
N GLN A 157 -9.31 7.95 -6.58
CA GLN A 157 -10.36 7.82 -5.57
C GLN A 157 -9.78 8.06 -4.17
N VAL A 158 -10.31 9.04 -3.45
CA VAL A 158 -10.02 9.24 -2.02
C VAL A 158 -10.82 8.23 -1.20
N LEU A 159 -10.12 7.44 -0.39
CA LEU A 159 -10.72 6.39 0.45
C LEU A 159 -10.82 6.80 1.92
N ALA A 160 -9.92 7.65 2.41
CA ALA A 160 -9.98 8.20 3.76
C ALA A 160 -9.23 9.53 3.88
N ASP A 161 -9.77 10.41 4.74
CA ASP A 161 -9.16 11.66 5.18
C ASP A 161 -9.00 11.70 6.71
N TYR A 162 -8.18 12.64 7.19
CA TYR A 162 -7.95 12.89 8.61
C TYR A 162 -8.01 14.39 8.91
N PRO A 163 -8.75 14.83 9.95
CA PRO A 163 -8.82 16.24 10.34
C PRO A 163 -7.48 16.72 10.93
N VAL A 164 -7.01 17.88 10.47
CA VAL A 164 -5.79 18.54 10.94
C VAL A 164 -6.12 19.92 11.50
N SER A 165 -5.42 20.32 12.55
CA SER A 165 -5.56 21.67 13.08
C SER A 165 -4.88 22.67 12.13
N SER A 166 -5.46 23.86 12.00
CA SER A 166 -5.02 24.92 11.09
C SER A 166 -3.54 25.30 11.30
N ASN A 167 -3.02 25.13 12.52
CA ASN A 167 -1.62 25.38 12.86
C ASN A 167 -0.62 24.43 12.18
N SER A 168 -1.02 23.20 11.83
CA SER A 168 -0.15 22.26 11.11
C SER A 168 0.03 22.67 9.65
N LEU A 169 -1.00 23.24 9.02
CA LEU A 169 -0.93 23.76 7.65
C LEU A 169 -0.07 25.01 7.52
N LEU A 170 -0.09 25.90 8.52
CA LEU A 170 0.73 27.12 8.55
C LEU A 170 2.24 26.82 8.52
N SER A 171 2.66 25.59 8.86
CA SER A 171 4.06 25.17 8.77
C SER A 171 4.52 24.82 7.34
N LEU A 172 3.57 24.65 6.38
CA LEU A 172 3.88 24.41 4.98
C LEU A 172 4.20 25.68 4.20
N ASP A 173 3.75 26.84 4.69
CA ASP A 173 3.75 28.07 3.91
C ASP A 173 4.46 29.21 4.65
N SER A 174 5.79 29.23 4.55
CA SER A 174 6.59 30.37 5.00
C SER A 174 6.70 31.46 3.92
N SER A 175 5.83 31.44 2.90
CA SER A 175 5.87 32.36 1.76
C SER A 175 4.55 33.05 1.39
N ILE A 176 3.44 32.81 2.09
CA ILE A 176 2.18 33.52 1.80
C ILE A 176 1.61 34.16 3.07
N GLU A 177 1.65 35.50 3.12
CA GLU A 177 0.86 36.29 4.07
C GLU A 177 -0.61 36.27 3.63
N VAL A 178 -1.42 35.39 4.22
CA VAL A 178 -2.89 35.47 4.09
C VAL A 178 -3.48 36.11 5.34
N GLN A 179 -4.28 37.15 5.09
CA GLN A 179 -5.00 37.93 6.08
C GLN A 179 -5.96 37.05 6.89
N LYS A 180 -5.92 37.24 8.22
CA LYS A 180 -6.75 36.54 9.20
C LYS A 180 -8.20 37.01 9.14
N GLU A 181 -9.08 36.28 8.47
CA GLU A 181 -10.52 36.39 8.74
C GLU A 181 -11.17 34.98 8.78
N ASN A 182 -11.63 34.61 9.97
CA ASN A 182 -12.68 33.62 10.29
C ASN A 182 -12.75 32.29 9.51
N PHE A 183 -11.78 31.40 9.68
CA PHE A 183 -11.92 29.98 9.30
C PHE A 183 -11.72 29.05 10.51
N GLU A 184 -12.83 28.70 11.19
CA GLU A 184 -12.92 27.49 12.02
C GLU A 184 -13.30 26.27 11.15
N GLU A 185 -12.86 26.23 9.90
CA GLU A 185 -13.02 25.05 9.05
C GLU A 185 -11.83 24.13 9.32
N GLN A 186 -12.08 23.00 9.99
CA GLN A 186 -11.08 21.96 10.20
C GLN A 186 -10.60 21.48 8.82
N SER A 187 -9.38 21.87 8.45
CA SER A 187 -8.74 21.33 7.27
C SER A 187 -8.62 19.82 7.39
N LYS A 188 -8.86 19.10 6.31
CA LYS A 188 -8.68 17.65 6.21
C LYS A 188 -7.50 17.36 5.32
N VAL A 189 -6.77 16.29 5.63
CA VAL A 189 -5.68 15.79 4.81
C VAL A 189 -5.97 14.37 4.36
N ILE A 190 -5.61 14.05 3.12
CA ILE A 190 -5.89 12.73 2.55
C ILE A 190 -4.87 11.72 3.09
N VAL A 191 -5.36 10.57 3.55
CA VAL A 191 -4.55 9.53 4.20
C VAL A 191 -4.71 8.14 3.56
N ALA A 192 -5.70 7.94 2.69
CA ALA A 192 -5.81 6.75 1.85
C ALA A 192 -6.42 7.06 0.48
N VAL A 193 -5.85 6.48 -0.56
CA VAL A 193 -6.26 6.67 -1.97
C VAL A 193 -6.14 5.38 -2.78
N ARG A 194 -6.91 5.28 -3.86
CA ARG A 194 -6.78 4.25 -4.90
C ARG A 194 -6.78 4.90 -6.28
N GLN A 195 -5.96 4.37 -7.18
CA GLN A 195 -6.01 4.68 -8.61
C GLN A 195 -5.82 3.39 -9.40
N GLY A 196 -6.88 2.91 -10.06
CA GLY A 196 -6.86 1.62 -10.75
C GLY A 196 -6.45 0.47 -9.82
N SER A 197 -5.31 -0.15 -10.12
CA SER A 197 -4.71 -1.25 -9.36
C SER A 197 -3.70 -0.79 -8.29
N ILE A 198 -3.55 0.51 -8.08
CA ILE A 198 -2.63 1.08 -7.09
C ILE A 198 -3.40 1.54 -5.86
N LEU A 199 -2.97 1.08 -4.69
CA LEU A 199 -3.47 1.47 -3.38
C LEU A 199 -2.38 2.22 -2.61
N GLY A 200 -2.77 3.29 -1.91
CA GLY A 200 -1.86 4.09 -1.10
C GLY A 200 -2.44 4.43 0.26
N THR A 201 -1.70 4.16 1.35
CA THR A 201 -2.11 4.53 2.71
C THR A 201 -0.98 5.21 3.48
N ALA A 202 -1.28 6.32 4.15
CA ALA A 202 -0.30 7.07 4.95
C ALA A 202 -0.01 6.43 6.32
N PHE A 203 -0.93 5.60 6.81
CA PHE A 203 -0.81 4.84 8.05
C PHE A 203 -0.30 3.40 7.80
N HIS A 204 -0.03 2.71 8.91
CA HIS A 204 0.46 1.33 8.97
C HIS A 204 -0.65 0.35 9.38
N PRO A 205 -1.50 -0.11 8.44
CA PRO A 205 -2.56 -1.06 8.77
C PRO A 205 -2.01 -2.41 9.28
N GLU A 206 -0.78 -2.75 8.92
CA GLU A 206 -0.08 -3.96 9.35
C GLU A 206 0.23 -4.01 10.86
N LEU A 207 0.18 -2.85 11.54
CA LEU A 207 0.41 -2.74 12.98
C LEU A 207 -0.87 -2.92 13.79
N THR A 208 -1.97 -3.31 13.15
CA THR A 208 -3.26 -3.57 13.78
C THR A 208 -3.66 -5.04 13.61
N ALA A 209 -4.57 -5.50 14.47
CA ALA A 209 -5.20 -6.81 14.30
C ALA A 209 -6.22 -6.83 13.15
N ASP A 210 -6.74 -5.66 12.80
CA ASP A 210 -7.75 -5.46 11.77
C ASP A 210 -7.14 -5.65 10.37
N THR A 211 -7.76 -6.54 9.58
CA THR A 211 -7.25 -6.97 8.28
C THR A 211 -8.02 -6.40 7.10
N ARG A 212 -9.02 -5.52 7.34
CA ARG A 212 -9.93 -5.03 6.27
C ARG A 212 -9.21 -4.32 5.13
N TRP A 213 -8.18 -3.52 5.42
CA TRP A 213 -7.34 -2.92 4.37
C TRP A 213 -6.53 -3.94 3.57
N HIS A 214 -6.06 -5.02 4.21
CA HIS A 214 -5.36 -6.11 3.52
C HIS A 214 -6.32 -6.94 2.67
N SER A 215 -7.53 -7.21 3.18
CA SER A 215 -8.59 -7.88 2.43
C SER A 215 -9.03 -7.05 1.23
N TYR A 216 -9.18 -5.74 1.40
CA TYR A 216 -9.45 -4.80 0.30
C TYR A 216 -8.40 -4.90 -0.80
N PHE A 217 -7.11 -4.86 -0.44
CA PHE A 217 -6.02 -5.01 -1.40
C PHE A 217 -6.06 -6.37 -2.13
N LEU A 218 -6.32 -7.47 -1.42
CA LEU A 218 -6.39 -8.81 -2.04
C LEU A 218 -7.58 -8.95 -3.00
N LYS A 219 -8.72 -8.33 -2.68
CA LYS A 219 -9.89 -8.32 -3.56
C LYS A 219 -9.62 -7.51 -4.82
N MET A 220 -9.04 -6.31 -4.67
CA MET A 220 -8.53 -5.52 -5.79
C MET A 220 -7.51 -6.30 -6.64
N ALA A 221 -6.69 -7.14 -6.01
CA ALA A 221 -5.73 -7.97 -6.72
C ALA A 221 -6.37 -9.11 -7.52
N ASN A 222 -7.45 -9.69 -7.01
CA ASN A 222 -8.19 -10.76 -7.68
C ASN A 222 -9.05 -10.24 -8.84
N GLU A 223 -9.66 -9.05 -8.71
CA GLU A 223 -10.43 -8.41 -9.79
C GLU A 223 -9.58 -8.26 -11.07
N ASN A 224 -8.32 -7.81 -10.92
CA ASN A 224 -7.39 -7.69 -12.06
C ASN A 224 -6.91 -9.06 -12.61
N GLY A 225 -7.05 -10.14 -11.85
CA GLY A 225 -6.68 -11.49 -12.26
C GLY A 225 -7.72 -12.17 -13.16
N GLU A 226 -9.00 -11.81 -13.01
CA GLU A 226 -10.09 -12.34 -13.83
C GLU A 226 -10.06 -11.75 -15.26
N ASP A 227 -9.72 -10.46 -15.39
CA ASP A 227 -9.58 -9.80 -16.69
C ASP A 227 -8.43 -10.39 -17.54
N ALA A 228 -7.34 -10.83 -16.91
CA ALA A 228 -6.22 -11.50 -17.57
C ALA A 228 -6.52 -12.97 -17.96
N SER A 229 -7.55 -13.59 -17.37
CA SER A 229 -7.94 -14.98 -17.63
C SER A 229 -9.06 -15.09 -18.71
N SER A 230 -9.61 -13.97 -19.16
CA SER A 230 -10.69 -13.93 -20.17
C SER A 230 -10.25 -14.23 -21.61
N SER A 231 -8.96 -14.50 -21.85
CA SER A 231 -8.40 -14.86 -23.16
C SER A 231 -8.21 -16.38 -23.37
N LEU A 232 -9.01 -17.22 -22.70
CA LEU A 232 -9.02 -18.66 -22.98
C LEU A 232 -10.03 -18.98 -24.08
N VAL A 233 -9.50 -19.31 -25.25
CA VAL A 233 -10.22 -19.98 -26.34
C VAL A 233 -10.86 -21.26 -25.78
N PRO A 234 -12.13 -21.58 -26.08
CA PRO A 234 -12.72 -22.83 -25.64
C PRO A 234 -11.93 -23.98 -26.26
N ILE A 235 -11.26 -24.79 -25.44
CA ILE A 235 -10.80 -26.11 -25.87
C ILE A 235 -12.06 -26.96 -26.00
N GLU A 236 -12.43 -27.27 -27.24
CA GLU A 236 -13.47 -28.25 -27.54
C GLU A 236 -13.16 -29.55 -26.81
N VAL A 237 -14.11 -29.98 -25.98
CA VAL A 237 -14.05 -31.23 -25.25
C VAL A 237 -14.33 -32.35 -26.24
N ASP A 238 -13.28 -33.00 -26.74
CA ASP A 238 -13.43 -34.23 -27.53
C ASP A 238 -13.65 -35.41 -26.56
N ILE A 239 -14.92 -35.69 -26.28
CA ILE A 239 -15.35 -36.90 -25.57
C ILE A 239 -15.25 -38.08 -26.54
N SER A 240 -14.03 -38.58 -26.76
CA SER A 240 -13.84 -39.93 -27.31
C SER A 240 -13.54 -40.92 -26.19
N TYR A 241 -14.61 -41.64 -25.84
CA TYR A 241 -14.61 -42.88 -25.07
C TYR A 241 -13.44 -43.78 -25.50
N ASN A 242 -12.46 -44.01 -24.62
CA ASN A 242 -11.55 -45.14 -24.77
C ASN A 242 -11.54 -45.98 -23.49
N LYS A 243 -12.41 -46.99 -23.55
CA LYS A 243 -12.59 -48.06 -22.57
C LYS A 243 -11.33 -48.92 -22.57
N LYS A 244 -10.43 -48.73 -21.60
CA LYS A 244 -9.33 -49.68 -21.35
C LYS A 244 -9.52 -50.33 -19.98
N GLN A 245 -9.66 -51.65 -20.03
CA GLN A 245 -9.94 -52.57 -18.94
C GLN A 245 -9.00 -52.39 -17.75
N LEU A 246 -9.58 -52.40 -16.55
CA LEU A 246 -8.90 -52.82 -15.34
C LEU A 246 -8.56 -54.31 -15.47
N SER A 247 -7.28 -54.66 -15.38
CA SER A 247 -6.83 -56.00 -15.03
C SER A 247 -5.63 -55.91 -14.08
N ASP A 248 -5.85 -56.48 -12.90
CA ASP A 248 -4.91 -57.17 -12.02
C ASP A 248 -3.84 -56.36 -11.26
N LEU A 249 -4.16 -56.09 -9.98
CA LEU A 249 -3.20 -55.80 -8.92
C LEU A 249 -2.74 -57.12 -8.28
N PRO A 250 -1.43 -57.35 -8.06
CA PRO A 250 -0.95 -58.53 -7.35
C PRO A 250 -1.15 -58.42 -5.83
N VAL A 251 -1.70 -59.49 -5.26
CA VAL A 251 -1.80 -59.74 -3.81
C VAL A 251 -0.42 -60.12 -3.28
N PHE A 252 0.08 -59.42 -2.27
CA PHE A 252 1.20 -59.88 -1.46
C PHE A 252 0.68 -60.55 -0.18
N GLN A 253 1.14 -61.77 0.04
CA GLN A 253 0.95 -62.61 1.22
C GLN A 253 2.16 -62.46 2.15
#